data_AF-A0A0P7U5I0-F1
#
_entry.id   AF-A0A0P7U5I0-F1
#
_cell.length_a   1.000
_cell.length_b   1.000
_cell.length_c   1.000
_cell.angle_alpha   90.00
_cell.angle_beta   90.00
_cell.angle_gamma   90.00
#
_symmetry.space_group_name_H-M   'P 1'
#
loop_
_entity.id
_entity.type
_entity.pdbx_description
1 polymer ?
#
loop_
_entity_poly.entity_id
_entity_poly.type
_entity_poly.pdbx_seq_one_letter_code
_entity_poly.pdbx_strand_id
1 'polypeptide(L)'
;LSTVGVKLFRMSRAQAEGVIKKIIREIVQECVRRSHSVSDTLVAFMIKAVVLDPINQFNVDRPLTKQDVRRLTQLCVDRLVDQRSPSVDTIKMQVYFDMNYTSQRELREEHEHLLLAKLSPVVCEITETRAKTHQALDGLYRKIVSYILLRSGMGSPTNLSTVRETTAALRSVFPQSELGTFMSLMKRDKEQQLVELTRIVTGIRLFNKNTGKGGEDVDDLPEILNEALPICSMYIESELGTSRNLAYQYTAILENFQRAGAGARGYIFPPDLLKQALYNVRQHEAFLNIILADVILCAKRVETLQADLHSEMEELKATVQSRAAVPTAQVFPRFTALAKLWSGFQDEMIFLSVLNNMVTSLKSFLASQSQLLPEDQVSILLEGMEVKSDEQRLKESAENHMDPSEFENQEWLFPETTANFDKLPFEYKGMCAYTLVKDGSLLPGNPSIGILKHRNKFYIFSSKEAACDFAANPDENIEQLAEIVRRSPELIQLLDLHHQFVCITPYSETESEERLLVKPITMCDSCTQTDTHPVESNIVKSYEWNEWELRRKAIKLANLRRKVTHSMQTNLSHMRRDNVSQVYLPRDTACQTKKEGTSNVPQPQVYLAGLRGGETKTTHFIKTNLTRPADE
;
A
#
# COMPACT_ATOMS: atom_id res chain seq x y z
N LEU A 1 -9.26 13.03 -1.96
CA LEU A 1 -9.47 14.49 -1.72
C LEU A 1 -9.35 15.35 -2.99
N SER A 2 -8.92 14.83 -4.15
CA SER A 2 -8.62 15.64 -5.34
C SER A 2 -9.76 15.84 -6.37
N THR A 3 -10.88 15.10 -6.33
CA THR A 3 -11.95 15.26 -7.36
C THR A 3 -13.29 15.82 -6.86
N VAL A 4 -13.45 16.06 -5.55
CA VAL A 4 -14.39 17.08 -5.03
C VAL A 4 -13.85 18.50 -5.33
N GLY A 5 -12.60 18.58 -5.83
CA GLY A 5 -11.90 19.81 -6.19
C GLY A 5 -12.17 20.35 -7.60
N VAL A 6 -12.98 19.69 -8.43
CA VAL A 6 -13.24 20.20 -9.78
C VAL A 6 -14.47 21.13 -9.76
N LYS A 7 -14.19 22.38 -9.35
CA LYS A 7 -15.00 23.61 -9.50
C LYS A 7 -16.16 23.87 -8.53
N LEU A 8 -15.84 23.93 -7.24
CA LEU A 8 -16.49 24.87 -6.31
C LEU A 8 -15.90 26.29 -6.49
N PHE A 9 -16.31 27.03 -7.54
CA PHE A 9 -15.86 28.41 -7.76
C PHE A 9 -16.74 29.44 -7.03
N ARG A 10 -16.32 29.83 -5.82
CA ARG A 10 -16.20 31.22 -5.29
C ARG A 10 -15.93 31.29 -3.76
N MET A 11 -15.33 30.25 -3.17
CA MET A 11 -14.83 30.29 -1.77
C MET A 11 -13.43 29.69 -1.72
N SER A 12 -12.57 30.17 -0.81
CA SER A 12 -11.24 29.57 -0.61
C SER A 12 -11.36 28.14 -0.07
N ARG A 13 -10.43 27.24 -0.44
CA ARG A 13 -10.42 25.83 0.00
C ARG A 13 -10.54 25.66 1.52
N ALA A 14 -9.90 26.54 2.29
CA ALA A 14 -9.98 26.58 3.75
C ALA A 14 -11.38 26.93 4.28
N GLN A 15 -12.15 27.77 3.59
CA GLN A 15 -13.52 28.12 3.97
C GLN A 15 -14.49 26.97 3.69
N ALA A 16 -14.32 26.24 2.58
CA ALA A 16 -15.13 25.06 2.27
C ALA A 16 -14.89 23.93 3.28
N GLU A 17 -13.63 23.65 3.63
CA GLU A 17 -13.28 22.68 4.67
C GLU A 17 -13.82 23.09 6.06
N GLY A 18 -13.82 24.38 6.39
CA GLY A 18 -14.40 24.90 7.63
C GLY A 18 -15.92 24.71 7.72
N VAL A 19 -16.64 24.88 6.60
CA VAL A 19 -18.09 24.64 6.53
C VAL A 19 -18.42 23.16 6.71
N ILE A 20 -17.70 22.26 6.03
CA ILE A 20 -17.92 20.81 6.15
C ILE A 20 -17.65 20.34 7.58
N LYS A 21 -16.55 20.79 8.21
CA LYS A 21 -16.27 20.47 9.63
C LYS A 21 -17.37 20.95 10.57
N LYS A 22 -18.01 22.09 10.28
CA LYS A 22 -19.15 22.58 11.06
C LYS A 22 -20.38 21.69 10.88
N ILE A 23 -20.67 21.27 9.65
CA ILE A 23 -21.79 20.36 9.34
C ILE A 23 -21.58 19.00 10.02
N ILE A 24 -20.37 18.45 9.97
CA ILE A 24 -20.02 17.20 10.66
C ILE A 24 -20.32 17.33 12.17
N ARG A 25 -19.83 18.39 12.82
CA ARG A 25 -20.08 18.62 14.25
C ARG A 25 -21.58 18.76 14.56
N GLU A 26 -22.34 19.42 13.70
CA GLU A 26 -23.79 19.58 13.87
C GLU A 26 -24.52 18.23 13.79
N ILE A 27 -24.18 17.38 12.81
CA ILE A 27 -24.74 16.02 12.68
C ILE A 27 -24.36 15.15 13.87
N VAL A 28 -23.08 15.16 14.29
CA VAL A 28 -22.62 14.39 15.46
C VAL A 28 -23.40 14.80 16.71
N GLN A 29 -23.58 16.10 16.95
CA GLN A 29 -24.35 16.59 18.10
C GLN A 29 -25.81 16.15 18.05
N GLU A 30 -26.44 16.16 16.87
CA GLU A 30 -27.83 15.76 16.70
C GLU A 30 -28.01 14.23 16.87
N CYS A 31 -27.07 13.42 16.37
CA CYS A 31 -27.06 11.97 16.64
C CYS A 31 -26.91 11.67 18.14
N VAL A 32 -26.02 12.38 18.83
CA VAL A 32 -25.82 12.24 20.29
C VAL A 32 -27.09 12.62 21.06
N ARG A 33 -27.81 13.68 20.63
CA ARG A 33 -29.12 14.02 21.22
C ARG A 33 -30.15 12.91 21.09
N ARG A 34 -30.05 12.08 20.04
CA ARG A 34 -30.89 10.90 19.82
C ARG A 34 -30.27 9.63 20.43
N SER A 35 -29.31 9.74 21.34
CA SER A 35 -28.61 8.63 22.03
C SER A 35 -27.76 7.73 21.13
N HIS A 36 -27.27 8.25 20.00
CA HIS A 36 -26.38 7.54 19.09
C HIS A 36 -25.00 8.21 19.02
N SER A 37 -23.94 7.44 19.33
CA SER A 37 -22.56 7.90 19.16
C SER A 37 -22.06 7.53 17.77
N VAL A 38 -21.56 8.51 17.02
CA VAL A 38 -21.03 8.34 15.66
C VAL A 38 -19.69 9.06 15.53
N SER A 39 -18.76 8.48 14.77
CA SER A 39 -17.46 9.10 14.51
C SER A 39 -17.54 10.19 13.44
N ASP A 40 -16.66 11.19 13.52
CA ASP A 40 -16.54 12.25 12.50
C ASP A 40 -16.31 11.68 11.10
N THR A 41 -15.53 10.58 11.00
CA THR A 41 -15.24 9.88 9.74
C THR A 41 -16.49 9.24 9.13
N LEU A 42 -17.31 8.57 9.95
CA LEU A 42 -18.57 7.96 9.49
C LEU A 42 -19.55 9.03 8.99
N VAL A 43 -19.65 10.15 9.72
CA VAL A 43 -20.48 11.30 9.30
C VAL A 43 -19.96 11.90 8.00
N ALA A 44 -18.64 12.05 7.85
CA ALA A 44 -18.04 12.55 6.61
C ALA A 44 -18.34 11.65 5.41
N PHE A 45 -18.26 10.32 5.59
CA PHE A 45 -18.66 9.36 4.56
C PHE A 45 -20.15 9.49 4.23
N MET A 46 -21.01 9.56 5.26
CA MET A 46 -22.46 9.67 5.07
C MET A 46 -22.87 10.94 4.33
N ILE A 47 -22.24 12.09 4.64
CA ILE A 47 -22.47 13.33 3.90
C ILE A 47 -22.19 13.13 2.41
N LYS A 48 -21.04 12.52 2.07
CA LYS A 48 -20.66 12.29 0.67
C LYS A 48 -21.63 11.34 -0.03
N ALA A 49 -22.03 10.26 0.65
CA ALA A 49 -23.01 9.32 0.13
C ALA A 49 -24.36 9.99 -0.17
N VAL A 50 -24.89 10.80 0.76
CA VAL A 50 -26.16 11.51 0.59
C VAL A 50 -26.09 12.55 -0.53
N VAL A 51 -24.96 13.25 -0.67
CA VAL A 51 -24.76 14.26 -1.74
C VAL A 51 -24.66 13.61 -3.12
N LEU A 52 -24.07 12.42 -3.22
CA LEU A 52 -23.86 11.73 -4.50
C LEU A 52 -25.07 10.92 -4.98
N ASP A 53 -26.01 10.60 -4.08
CA ASP A 53 -27.25 9.93 -4.42
C ASP A 53 -28.15 10.84 -5.29
N PRO A 54 -28.43 10.46 -6.55
CA PRO A 54 -29.25 11.25 -7.47
C PRO A 54 -30.66 11.55 -6.96
N ILE A 55 -31.22 10.70 -6.10
CA ILE A 55 -32.57 10.85 -5.54
C ILE A 55 -32.66 12.10 -4.67
N ASN A 56 -31.57 12.46 -4.00
CA ASN A 56 -31.54 13.62 -3.11
C ASN A 56 -31.47 14.96 -3.87
N GLN A 57 -31.17 14.93 -5.18
CA GLN A 57 -31.14 16.10 -6.07
C GLN A 57 -30.24 17.23 -5.57
N PHE A 58 -29.12 16.89 -4.91
CA PHE A 58 -28.09 17.87 -4.60
C PHE A 58 -27.30 18.20 -5.87
N ASN A 59 -27.20 19.48 -6.20
CA ASN A 59 -26.40 19.93 -7.32
C ASN A 59 -24.96 20.17 -6.86
N VAL A 60 -24.04 19.31 -7.29
CA VAL A 60 -22.61 19.38 -6.93
C VAL A 60 -21.94 20.66 -7.48
N ASP A 61 -22.50 21.26 -8.54
CA ASP A 61 -21.96 22.46 -9.20
C ASP A 61 -22.39 23.77 -8.55
N ARG A 62 -23.30 23.73 -7.56
CA ARG A 62 -23.81 24.93 -6.86
C ARG A 62 -23.38 24.94 -5.39
N PRO A 63 -22.99 26.10 -4.82
CA PRO A 63 -22.74 26.20 -3.38
C PRO A 63 -24.01 25.88 -2.58
N LEU A 64 -23.85 25.08 -1.52
CA LEU A 64 -24.93 24.70 -0.59
C LEU A 64 -25.54 25.94 0.07
N THR A 65 -26.84 26.10 -0.05
CA THR A 65 -27.60 27.13 0.69
C THR A 65 -27.85 26.69 2.13
N LYS A 66 -28.29 27.61 3.00
CA LYS A 66 -28.68 27.26 4.38
C LYS A 66 -29.82 26.23 4.44
N GLN A 67 -30.70 26.21 3.44
CA GLN A 67 -31.76 25.20 3.36
C GLN A 67 -31.19 23.84 2.95
N ASP A 68 -30.26 23.82 1.99
CA ASP A 68 -29.58 22.59 1.57
C ASP A 68 -28.80 21.95 2.72
N VAL A 69 -28.11 22.77 3.54
CA VAL A 69 -27.41 22.27 4.73
C VAL A 69 -28.38 21.66 5.73
N ARG A 70 -29.52 22.29 6.01
CA ARG A 70 -30.53 21.72 6.93
C ARG A 70 -31.08 20.40 6.39
N ARG A 71 -31.39 20.34 5.10
CA ARG A 71 -31.88 19.12 4.44
C ARG A 71 -30.83 18.01 4.49
N LEU A 72 -29.58 18.34 4.21
CA LEU A 72 -28.44 17.41 4.27
C LEU A 72 -28.26 16.86 5.69
N THR A 73 -28.24 17.74 6.70
CA THR A 73 -28.14 17.34 8.11
C THR A 73 -29.27 16.38 8.48
N GLN A 74 -30.52 16.71 8.10
CA GLN A 74 -31.67 15.86 8.41
C GLN A 74 -31.56 14.48 7.74
N LEU A 75 -31.25 14.42 6.43
CA LEU A 75 -31.08 13.15 5.71
C LEU A 75 -29.96 12.29 6.30
N CYS A 76 -28.82 12.89 6.66
CA CYS A 76 -27.72 12.17 7.28
C CYS A 76 -28.09 11.65 8.68
N VAL A 77 -28.73 12.47 9.53
CA VAL A 77 -29.12 12.05 10.88
C VAL A 77 -30.17 10.94 10.82
N ASP A 78 -31.19 11.08 9.97
CA ASP A 78 -32.24 10.08 9.85
C ASP A 78 -31.68 8.74 9.35
N ARG A 79 -30.72 8.75 8.42
CA ARG A 79 -30.03 7.53 7.96
C ARG A 79 -29.07 6.96 9.02
N LEU A 80 -28.33 7.77 9.78
CA LEU A 80 -27.38 7.29 10.79
C LEU A 80 -28.06 6.70 12.04
N VAL A 81 -29.25 7.19 12.37
CA VAL A 81 -30.04 6.76 13.54
C VAL A 81 -30.91 5.55 13.21
N ASP A 82 -31.09 5.22 11.94
CA ASP A 82 -31.83 4.03 11.54
C ASP A 82 -31.07 2.75 11.94
N GLN A 83 -31.54 2.09 12.99
CA GLN A 83 -31.03 0.80 13.47
C GLN A 83 -31.56 -0.39 12.66
N ARG A 84 -32.46 -0.16 11.69
CA ARG A 84 -33.11 -1.20 10.91
C ARG A 84 -32.61 -1.25 9.46
N SER A 85 -31.44 -0.70 9.18
CA SER A 85 -30.87 -0.65 7.83
C SER A 85 -29.56 -1.43 7.72
N PRO A 86 -29.57 -2.62 7.08
CA PRO A 86 -28.34 -3.37 6.78
C PRO A 86 -27.35 -2.57 5.90
N SER A 87 -27.83 -1.65 5.06
CA SER A 87 -26.97 -0.71 4.30
C SER A 87 -26.12 0.14 5.24
N VAL A 88 -26.73 0.74 6.27
CA VAL A 88 -26.02 1.58 7.24
C VAL A 88 -25.03 0.77 8.06
N ASP A 89 -25.37 -0.44 8.45
CA ASP A 89 -24.45 -1.33 9.17
C ASP A 89 -23.28 -1.78 8.31
N THR A 90 -23.50 -1.97 6.99
CA THR A 90 -22.42 -2.22 6.04
C THR A 90 -21.46 -1.03 5.95
N ILE A 91 -21.98 0.19 5.87
CA ILE A 91 -21.17 1.41 5.84
C ILE A 91 -20.40 1.60 7.15
N LYS A 92 -21.04 1.34 8.31
CA LYS A 92 -20.37 1.39 9.62
C LYS A 92 -19.23 0.36 9.69
N MET A 93 -19.48 -0.85 9.23
CA MET A 93 -18.47 -1.92 9.17
C MET A 93 -17.30 -1.55 8.26
N GLN A 94 -17.57 -0.98 7.09
CA GLN A 94 -16.59 -0.46 6.14
C GLN A 94 -15.71 0.64 6.74
N VAL A 95 -16.33 1.68 7.31
CA VAL A 95 -15.59 2.78 7.97
C VAL A 95 -14.83 2.28 9.20
N TYR A 96 -15.40 1.34 9.97
CA TYR A 96 -14.72 0.73 11.11
C TYR A 96 -13.47 -0.03 10.65
N PHE A 97 -13.58 -0.84 9.61
CA PHE A 97 -12.43 -1.57 9.07
C PHE A 97 -11.35 -0.60 8.60
N ASP A 98 -11.70 0.40 7.78
CA ASP A 98 -10.75 1.41 7.28
C ASP A 98 -10.04 2.21 8.38
N MET A 99 -10.71 2.44 9.52
CA MET A 99 -10.14 3.20 10.64
C MET A 99 -9.26 2.37 11.58
N ASN A 100 -9.49 1.06 11.67
CA ASN A 100 -8.85 0.20 12.68
C ASN A 100 -7.91 -0.84 12.06
N TYR A 101 -8.12 -1.21 10.80
CA TYR A 101 -7.23 -2.09 10.06
C TYR A 101 -5.97 -1.31 9.67
N THR A 102 -4.83 -1.78 10.11
CA THR A 102 -3.53 -1.22 9.78
C THR A 102 -2.60 -2.33 9.33
N SER A 103 -1.67 -2.01 8.44
CA SER A 103 -0.66 -2.99 8.08
C SER A 103 0.20 -3.32 9.31
N GLN A 104 0.68 -4.55 9.38
CA GLN A 104 1.52 -4.97 10.51
C GLN A 104 2.77 -4.07 10.70
N ARG A 105 3.30 -3.51 9.61
CA ARG A 105 4.43 -2.58 9.67
C ARG A 105 4.04 -1.27 10.37
N GLU A 106 2.92 -0.67 9.99
CA GLU A 106 2.43 0.56 10.60
C GLU A 106 2.10 0.33 12.08
N LEU A 107 1.48 -0.81 12.41
CA LEU A 107 1.18 -1.15 13.80
C LEU A 107 2.44 -1.25 14.65
N ARG A 108 3.52 -1.85 14.11
CA ARG A 108 4.82 -1.93 14.80
C ARG A 108 5.41 -0.54 15.04
N GLU A 109 5.41 0.31 14.01
CA GLU A 109 5.93 1.67 14.09
C GLU A 109 5.14 2.52 15.11
N GLU A 110 3.81 2.38 15.12
CA GLU A 110 2.94 3.06 16.10
C GLU A 110 3.16 2.52 17.53
N HIS A 111 3.27 1.21 17.70
CA HIS A 111 3.55 0.61 19.00
C HIS A 111 4.89 1.06 19.57
N GLU A 112 5.96 1.04 18.75
CA GLU A 112 7.27 1.53 19.15
C GLU A 112 7.21 3.02 19.54
N HIS A 113 6.50 3.84 18.76
CA HIS A 113 6.31 5.26 19.06
C HIS A 113 5.57 5.47 20.40
N LEU A 114 4.48 4.73 20.65
CA LEU A 114 3.72 4.78 21.90
C LEU A 114 4.55 4.32 23.10
N LEU A 115 5.34 3.26 22.95
CA LEU A 115 6.26 2.78 23.98
C LEU A 115 7.31 3.85 24.31
N LEU A 116 7.95 4.45 23.30
CA LEU A 116 8.92 5.52 23.48
C LEU A 116 8.32 6.76 24.14
N ALA A 117 7.09 7.14 23.76
CA ALA A 117 6.37 8.24 24.38
C ALA A 117 6.12 7.98 25.88
N LYS A 118 5.71 6.77 26.25
CA LYS A 118 5.51 6.35 27.64
C LYS A 118 6.81 6.31 28.45
N LEU A 119 7.92 5.93 27.82
CA LEU A 119 9.24 5.84 28.47
C LEU A 119 9.97 7.19 28.54
N SER A 120 9.54 8.20 27.79
CA SER A 120 10.18 9.51 27.70
C SER A 120 10.48 10.16 29.06
N PRO A 121 9.55 10.16 30.05
CA PRO A 121 9.84 10.72 31.38
C PRO A 121 10.99 10.00 32.09
N VAL A 122 10.99 8.66 32.05
CA VAL A 122 12.03 7.83 32.69
C VAL A 122 13.39 8.06 32.02
N VAL A 123 13.40 8.17 30.69
CA VAL A 123 14.62 8.48 29.92
C VAL A 123 15.15 9.87 30.27
N CYS A 124 14.28 10.88 30.37
CA CYS A 124 14.70 12.23 30.78
C CYS A 124 15.30 12.23 32.18
N GLU A 125 14.65 11.55 33.14
CA GLU A 125 15.20 11.42 34.50
C GLU A 125 16.59 10.76 34.52
N ILE A 126 16.81 9.69 33.76
CA ILE A 126 18.11 9.02 33.70
C ILE A 126 19.16 9.92 33.05
N THR A 127 18.83 10.54 31.92
CA THR A 127 19.79 11.32 31.11
C THR A 127 20.20 12.63 31.77
N GLU A 128 19.31 13.24 32.55
CA GLU A 128 19.53 14.53 33.23
C GLU A 128 20.10 14.39 34.64
N THR A 129 20.09 13.18 35.23
CA THR A 129 20.64 12.94 36.56
C THR A 129 22.15 13.26 36.63
N ARG A 130 22.55 14.00 37.66
CA ARG A 130 23.94 14.33 38.02
C ARG A 130 24.27 13.81 39.41
N ALA A 131 24.45 12.49 39.52
CA ALA A 131 24.74 11.84 40.80
C ALA A 131 26.18 12.10 41.25
N LYS A 132 26.37 12.55 42.50
CA LYS A 132 27.68 12.79 43.12
C LYS A 132 27.95 11.92 44.35
N THR A 133 26.91 11.38 44.98
CA THR A 133 27.01 10.51 46.15
C THR A 133 26.78 9.04 45.77
N HIS A 134 27.32 8.11 46.56
CA HIS A 134 27.10 6.67 46.34
C HIS A 134 25.61 6.32 46.30
N GLN A 135 24.82 6.88 47.22
CA GLN A 135 23.37 6.66 47.26
C GLN A 135 22.66 7.17 46.00
N ALA A 136 23.11 8.30 45.43
CA ALA A 136 22.55 8.83 44.19
C ALA A 136 22.95 7.98 42.97
N LEU A 137 24.16 7.41 42.95
CA LEU A 137 24.62 6.48 41.91
C LEU A 137 23.81 5.18 41.94
N ASP A 138 23.54 4.62 43.13
CA ASP A 138 22.66 3.47 43.29
C ASP A 138 21.23 3.79 42.82
N GLY A 139 20.72 4.98 43.12
CA GLY A 139 19.43 5.47 42.65
C GLY A 139 19.36 5.53 41.12
N LEU A 140 20.39 6.09 40.47
CA LEU A 140 20.49 6.14 39.01
C LEU A 140 20.52 4.74 38.40
N TYR A 141 21.32 3.83 38.97
CA TYR A 141 21.42 2.46 38.50
C TYR A 141 20.09 1.71 38.58
N ARG A 142 19.33 1.90 39.67
CA ARG A 142 17.97 1.35 39.80
C ARG A 142 17.03 1.89 38.73
N LYS A 143 17.08 3.19 38.41
CA LYS A 143 16.28 3.77 37.32
C LYS A 143 16.61 3.14 35.96
N ILE A 144 17.89 2.90 35.68
CA ILE A 144 18.32 2.20 34.45
C ILE A 144 17.74 0.78 34.40
N VAL A 145 17.78 0.04 35.50
CA VAL A 145 17.16 -1.31 35.59
C VAL A 145 15.64 -1.23 35.35
N SER A 146 14.94 -0.28 35.97
CA SER A 146 13.51 -0.08 35.74
C SER A 146 13.20 0.25 34.29
N TYR A 147 13.99 1.11 33.65
CA TYR A 147 13.85 1.42 32.23
C TYR A 147 14.04 0.18 31.34
N ILE A 148 15.06 -0.65 31.62
CA ILE A 148 15.31 -1.88 30.86
C ILE A 148 14.11 -2.83 30.96
N LEU A 149 13.57 -3.03 32.16
CA LEU A 149 12.39 -3.88 32.38
C LEU A 149 11.16 -3.37 31.62
N LEU A 150 10.87 -2.08 31.73
CA LEU A 150 9.71 -1.47 31.08
C LEU A 150 9.84 -1.50 29.55
N ARG A 151 11.05 -1.34 29.02
CA ARG A 151 11.28 -1.36 27.57
C ARG A 151 11.32 -2.77 26.99
N SER A 152 11.89 -3.75 27.70
CA SER A 152 11.94 -5.13 27.21
C SER A 152 10.61 -5.87 27.34
N GLY A 153 9.68 -5.36 28.15
CA GLY A 153 8.41 -6.02 28.42
C GLY A 153 8.57 -7.38 29.13
N MET A 154 9.70 -7.61 29.81
CA MET A 154 10.01 -8.88 30.48
C MET A 154 9.88 -8.75 31.99
N GLY A 155 8.65 -8.70 32.47
CA GLY A 155 8.33 -8.62 33.89
C GLY A 155 8.23 -7.19 34.44
N SER A 156 7.77 -7.09 35.69
CA SER A 156 7.44 -5.82 36.34
C SER A 156 8.59 -5.26 37.17
N PRO A 157 8.83 -3.93 37.17
CA PRO A 157 9.78 -3.29 38.09
C PRO A 157 9.35 -3.36 39.56
N THR A 158 8.13 -3.82 39.86
CA THR A 158 7.67 -4.08 41.23
C THR A 158 8.09 -5.45 41.76
N ASN A 159 8.44 -6.39 40.88
CA ASN A 159 8.84 -7.73 41.28
C ASN A 159 10.33 -7.79 41.65
N LEU A 160 10.63 -8.13 42.91
CA LEU A 160 11.99 -8.11 43.43
C LEU A 160 12.88 -9.18 42.79
N SER A 161 12.36 -10.35 42.42
CA SER A 161 13.15 -11.40 41.76
C SER A 161 13.60 -10.95 40.36
N THR A 162 12.65 -10.46 39.55
CA THR A 162 12.86 -9.85 38.23
C THR A 162 13.88 -8.72 38.27
N VAL A 163 13.76 -7.81 39.25
CA VAL A 163 14.70 -6.69 39.42
C VAL A 163 16.09 -7.20 39.78
N ARG A 164 16.22 -8.20 40.65
CA ARG A 164 17.52 -8.78 41.03
C ARG A 164 18.20 -9.46 39.86
N GLU A 165 17.46 -10.24 39.09
CA GLU A 165 17.98 -10.91 37.89
C GLU A 165 18.43 -9.89 36.84
N THR A 166 17.59 -8.90 36.54
CA THR A 166 17.93 -7.85 35.57
C THR A 166 19.11 -7.01 36.05
N THR A 167 19.21 -6.76 37.36
CA THR A 167 20.38 -6.10 37.96
C THR A 167 21.65 -6.92 37.76
N ALA A 168 21.59 -8.24 37.93
CA ALA A 168 22.73 -9.14 37.73
C ALA A 168 23.15 -9.19 36.25
N ALA A 169 22.19 -9.28 35.33
CA ALA A 169 22.43 -9.24 33.89
C ALA A 169 22.97 -7.88 33.42
N LEU A 170 22.49 -6.76 34.00
CA LEU A 170 23.05 -5.45 33.71
C LEU A 170 24.47 -5.33 34.26
N ARG A 171 24.75 -5.83 35.47
CA ARG A 171 26.09 -5.76 36.08
C ARG A 171 27.16 -6.52 35.29
N SER A 172 26.78 -7.57 34.56
CA SER A 172 27.74 -8.33 33.73
C SER A 172 28.17 -7.57 32.47
N VAL A 173 27.40 -6.59 32.02
CA VAL A 173 27.65 -5.79 30.81
C VAL A 173 28.04 -4.35 31.12
N PHE A 174 27.46 -3.79 32.18
CA PHE A 174 27.59 -2.40 32.59
C PHE A 174 27.77 -2.32 34.12
N PRO A 175 29.01 -2.49 34.62
CA PRO A 175 29.32 -2.38 36.04
C PRO A 175 29.04 -0.96 36.57
N GLN A 176 28.81 -0.84 37.89
CA GLN A 176 28.57 0.47 38.52
C GLN A 176 29.73 1.47 38.35
N SER A 177 30.96 0.99 38.12
CA SER A 177 32.12 1.84 37.81
C SER A 177 31.96 2.63 36.51
N GLU A 178 31.19 2.13 35.55
CA GLU A 178 30.96 2.77 34.25
C GLU A 178 29.90 3.88 34.29
N LEU A 179 29.21 4.06 35.43
CA LEU A 179 28.24 5.16 35.62
C LEU A 179 28.90 6.53 35.45
N GLY A 180 30.18 6.68 35.83
CA GLY A 180 30.93 7.91 35.63
C GLY A 180 31.07 8.26 34.15
N THR A 181 31.51 7.28 33.35
CA THR A 181 31.61 7.38 31.88
C THR A 181 30.25 7.69 31.27
N PHE A 182 29.21 6.94 31.64
CA PHE A 182 27.83 7.16 31.18
C PHE A 182 27.36 8.60 31.43
N MET A 183 27.59 9.15 32.62
CA MET A 183 27.15 10.51 32.96
C MET A 183 27.84 11.60 32.14
N SER A 184 29.06 11.33 31.65
CA SER A 184 29.85 12.25 30.82
C SER A 184 29.37 12.34 29.36
N LEU A 185 28.60 11.36 28.90
CA LEU A 185 28.07 11.32 27.54
C LEU A 185 27.02 12.41 27.29
N MET A 186 26.83 12.74 26.02
CA MET A 186 25.75 13.62 25.56
C MET A 186 24.40 12.92 25.70
N LYS A 187 23.29 13.68 25.79
CA LYS A 187 21.94 13.12 25.97
C LYS A 187 21.61 12.04 24.93
N ARG A 188 21.88 12.31 23.65
CA ARG A 188 21.65 11.37 22.55
C ARG A 188 22.43 10.06 22.71
N ASP A 189 23.70 10.15 23.12
CA ASP A 189 24.55 8.96 23.30
C ASP A 189 24.11 8.14 24.51
N LYS A 190 23.67 8.81 25.59
CA LYS A 190 23.04 8.13 26.73
C LYS A 190 21.78 7.38 26.32
N GLU A 191 20.90 8.00 25.54
CA GLU A 191 19.69 7.37 25.03
C GLU A 191 20.02 6.14 24.16
N GLN A 192 21.01 6.26 23.27
CA GLN A 192 21.47 5.16 22.44
C GLN A 192 22.08 4.02 23.28
N GLN A 193 22.90 4.35 24.27
CA GLN A 193 23.48 3.36 25.18
C GLN A 193 22.40 2.65 26.00
N LEU A 194 21.36 3.36 26.45
CA LEU A 194 20.21 2.75 27.12
C LEU A 194 19.51 1.73 26.21
N VAL A 195 19.31 2.05 24.92
CA VAL A 195 18.73 1.12 23.93
C VAL A 195 19.58 -0.15 23.81
N GLU A 196 20.90 0.02 23.68
CA GLU A 196 21.84 -1.08 23.51
C GLU A 196 21.89 -1.99 24.74
N LEU A 197 21.98 -1.39 25.94
CA LEU A 197 21.93 -2.11 27.20
C LEU A 197 20.63 -2.89 27.35
N THR A 198 19.48 -2.31 26.98
CA THR A 198 18.21 -3.06 26.98
C THR A 198 18.30 -4.30 26.11
N ARG A 199 18.80 -4.20 24.87
CA ARG A 199 18.89 -5.35 23.95
C ARG A 199 19.82 -6.44 24.49
N ILE A 200 21.00 -6.08 24.97
CA ILE A 200 21.96 -7.07 25.49
C ILE A 200 21.42 -7.74 26.75
N VAL A 201 20.90 -6.96 27.71
CA VAL A 201 20.35 -7.50 28.96
C VAL A 201 19.13 -8.39 28.68
N THR A 202 18.29 -8.02 27.73
CA THR A 202 17.14 -8.84 27.29
C THR A 202 17.62 -10.20 26.78
N GLY A 203 18.61 -10.21 25.88
CA GLY A 203 19.20 -11.45 25.37
C GLY A 203 19.83 -12.33 26.46
N ILE A 204 20.52 -11.73 27.44
CA ILE A 204 21.11 -12.46 28.57
C ILE A 204 20.02 -13.14 29.40
N ARG A 205 18.92 -12.44 29.69
CA ARG A 205 17.81 -13.02 30.46
C ARG A 205 17.12 -14.16 29.70
N LEU A 206 16.92 -14.01 28.39
CA LEU A 206 16.40 -15.09 27.53
C LEU A 206 17.30 -16.33 27.53
N PHE A 207 18.62 -16.12 27.45
CA PHE A 207 19.59 -17.21 27.54
C PHE A 207 19.60 -17.88 28.93
N ASN A 208 19.47 -17.08 30.00
CA ASN A 208 19.37 -17.61 31.36
C ASN A 208 18.08 -18.42 31.56
N LYS A 209 16.95 -17.96 31.00
CA LYS A 209 15.69 -18.73 30.92
C LYS A 209 15.92 -20.10 30.30
N ASN A 210 16.48 -20.12 29.11
CA ASN A 210 16.69 -21.36 28.36
C ASN A 210 17.73 -22.31 28.97
N THR A 211 18.60 -21.82 29.86
CA THR A 211 19.57 -22.65 30.60
C THR A 211 19.10 -23.06 31.99
N GLY A 212 17.87 -22.68 32.39
CA GLY A 212 17.31 -22.96 33.71
C GLY A 212 18.01 -22.21 34.85
N LYS A 213 18.71 -21.11 34.55
CA LYS A 213 19.47 -20.30 35.51
C LYS A 213 18.77 -19.00 35.93
N GLY A 214 17.58 -18.74 35.37
CA GLY A 214 16.81 -17.52 35.59
C GLY A 214 15.56 -17.49 34.71
N GLY A 215 14.92 -16.33 34.58
CA GLY A 215 13.82 -16.09 33.65
C GLY A 215 12.48 -16.76 33.99
N GLU A 216 12.24 -17.12 35.25
CA GLU A 216 10.95 -17.69 35.70
C GLU A 216 9.76 -16.76 35.45
N ASP A 217 9.99 -15.45 35.40
CA ASP A 217 9.00 -14.40 35.17
C ASP A 217 8.86 -14.01 33.69
N VAL A 218 9.61 -14.65 32.78
CA VAL A 218 9.55 -14.37 31.34
C VAL A 218 8.56 -15.35 30.72
N ASP A 219 7.41 -14.82 30.27
CA ASP A 219 6.38 -15.61 29.59
C ASP A 219 6.94 -16.39 28.40
N ASP A 220 6.34 -17.53 28.08
CA ASP A 220 6.69 -18.30 26.88
C ASP A 220 5.88 -17.84 25.68
N LEU A 221 6.28 -16.71 25.09
CA LEU A 221 5.59 -16.15 23.92
C LEU A 221 5.46 -17.15 22.76
N PRO A 222 6.49 -17.95 22.42
CA PRO A 222 6.33 -19.00 21.41
C PRO A 222 5.21 -19.99 21.73
N GLU A 223 5.14 -20.50 22.97
CA GLU A 223 4.08 -21.45 23.37
C GLU A 223 2.69 -20.79 23.34
N ILE A 224 2.56 -19.58 23.90
CA ILE A 224 1.31 -18.82 23.91
C ILE A 224 0.80 -18.55 22.49
N LEU A 225 1.69 -18.17 21.57
CA LEU A 225 1.31 -17.93 20.17
C LEU A 225 0.93 -19.22 19.44
N ASN A 226 1.65 -20.32 19.68
CA ASN A 226 1.32 -21.63 19.09
C ASN A 226 -0.03 -22.18 19.57
N GLU A 227 -0.48 -21.82 20.78
CA GLU A 227 -1.82 -22.14 21.27
C GLU A 227 -2.88 -21.17 20.70
N ALA A 228 -2.60 -19.87 20.70
CA ALA A 228 -3.57 -18.84 20.33
C ALA A 228 -3.87 -18.78 18.82
N LEU A 229 -2.87 -19.00 17.95
CA LEU A 229 -3.01 -18.87 16.50
C LEU A 229 -4.01 -19.88 15.90
N PRO A 230 -3.94 -21.19 16.19
CA PRO A 230 -4.93 -22.14 15.70
C PRO A 230 -6.34 -21.83 16.20
N ILE A 231 -6.50 -21.43 17.47
CA ILE A 231 -7.80 -21.06 18.04
C ILE A 231 -8.39 -19.87 17.30
N CYS A 232 -7.58 -18.83 17.04
CA CYS A 232 -8.02 -17.65 16.31
C CYS A 232 -8.39 -17.99 14.85
N SER A 233 -7.57 -18.80 14.16
CA SER A 233 -7.84 -19.25 12.79
C SER A 233 -9.15 -20.03 12.71
N MET A 234 -9.35 -21.02 13.59
CA MET A 234 -10.59 -21.81 13.64
C MET A 234 -11.81 -20.95 13.95
N TYR A 235 -11.67 -19.96 14.84
CA TYR A 235 -12.74 -19.02 15.15
C TYR A 235 -13.14 -18.21 13.91
N ILE A 236 -12.16 -17.64 13.19
CA ILE A 236 -12.41 -16.86 11.97
C ILE A 236 -13.01 -17.74 10.87
N GLU A 237 -12.51 -18.96 10.68
CA GLU A 237 -13.07 -19.92 9.71
C GLU A 237 -14.52 -20.30 10.03
N SER A 238 -14.85 -20.45 11.32
CA SER A 238 -16.23 -20.70 11.77
C SER A 238 -17.15 -19.51 11.44
N GLU A 239 -16.73 -18.29 11.75
CA GLU A 239 -17.49 -17.06 11.43
C GLU A 239 -17.57 -16.79 9.92
N LEU A 240 -16.55 -17.19 9.15
CA LEU A 240 -16.61 -17.20 7.68
C LEU A 240 -17.65 -18.19 7.18
N GLY A 241 -17.71 -19.39 7.77
CA GLY A 241 -18.70 -20.42 7.43
C GLY A 241 -20.14 -19.93 7.67
N THR A 242 -20.40 -19.29 8.82
CA THR A 242 -21.73 -18.72 9.11
C THR A 242 -22.10 -17.61 8.12
N SER A 243 -21.15 -16.71 7.83
CA SER A 243 -21.34 -15.63 6.85
C SER A 243 -21.61 -16.17 5.44
N ARG A 244 -20.82 -17.14 4.98
CA ARG A 244 -21.02 -17.79 3.66
C ARG A 244 -22.37 -18.47 3.56
N ASN A 245 -22.78 -19.19 4.59
CA ASN A 245 -24.08 -19.85 4.60
C ASN A 245 -25.24 -18.84 4.47
N LEU A 246 -25.20 -17.74 5.23
CA LEU A 246 -26.19 -16.67 5.10
C LEU A 246 -26.18 -16.04 3.70
N ALA A 247 -25.00 -15.81 3.14
CA ALA A 247 -24.87 -15.28 1.79
C ALA A 247 -25.47 -16.23 0.74
N TYR A 248 -25.25 -17.54 0.86
CA TYR A 248 -25.82 -18.54 -0.05
C TYR A 248 -27.34 -18.59 0.05
N GLN A 249 -27.89 -18.52 1.27
CA GLN A 249 -29.33 -18.48 1.53
C GLN A 249 -29.98 -17.24 0.90
N TYR A 250 -29.43 -16.04 1.16
CA TYR A 250 -29.96 -14.80 0.59
C TYR A 250 -29.85 -14.77 -0.93
N THR A 251 -28.75 -15.28 -1.46
CA THR A 251 -28.56 -15.40 -2.91
C THR A 251 -29.62 -16.31 -3.53
N ALA A 252 -29.88 -17.48 -2.94
CA ALA A 252 -30.91 -18.41 -3.43
C ALA A 252 -32.30 -17.77 -3.43
N ILE A 253 -32.67 -17.07 -2.35
CA ILE A 253 -33.96 -16.36 -2.23
C ILE A 253 -34.09 -15.28 -3.32
N LEU A 254 -33.03 -14.49 -3.56
CA LEU A 254 -33.02 -13.47 -4.62
C LEU A 254 -33.15 -14.10 -6.02
N GLU A 255 -32.45 -15.20 -6.30
CA GLU A 255 -32.57 -15.95 -7.56
C GLU A 255 -34.01 -16.47 -7.77
N ASN A 256 -34.69 -16.90 -6.70
CA ASN A 256 -36.09 -17.33 -6.79
C ASN A 256 -37.06 -16.16 -7.05
N PHE A 257 -36.85 -15.01 -6.42
CA PHE A 257 -37.64 -13.81 -6.72
C PHE A 257 -37.54 -13.41 -8.19
N GLN A 258 -36.35 -13.53 -8.79
CA GLN A 258 -36.14 -13.26 -10.21
C GLN A 258 -36.90 -14.25 -11.10
N ARG A 259 -36.89 -15.55 -10.77
CA ARG A 259 -37.61 -16.59 -11.54
C ARG A 259 -39.13 -16.47 -11.43
N ALA A 260 -39.64 -16.12 -10.26
CA ALA A 260 -41.09 -16.00 -10.02
C ALA A 260 -41.73 -14.74 -10.65
N GLY A 261 -40.94 -13.73 -10.99
CA GLY A 261 -41.41 -12.47 -11.56
C GLY A 261 -42.21 -11.60 -10.59
N ALA A 262 -42.59 -10.39 -11.04
CA ALA A 262 -43.29 -9.37 -10.24
C ALA A 262 -44.72 -9.76 -9.74
N GLY A 263 -45.17 -10.98 -10.03
CA GLY A 263 -46.52 -11.49 -9.71
C GLY A 263 -46.67 -12.14 -8.34
N ALA A 264 -45.58 -12.46 -7.65
CA ALA A 264 -45.64 -13.16 -6.36
C ALA A 264 -45.91 -12.19 -5.19
N ARG A 265 -47.18 -11.83 -5.00
CA ARG A 265 -47.68 -10.99 -3.88
C ARG A 265 -47.75 -11.73 -2.53
N GLY A 266 -46.72 -12.47 -2.16
CA GLY A 266 -46.69 -13.30 -0.94
C GLY A 266 -45.43 -13.20 -0.10
N TYR A 267 -44.51 -12.28 -0.41
CA TYR A 267 -43.21 -12.23 0.26
C TYR A 267 -43.25 -11.41 1.54
N ILE A 268 -42.61 -11.97 2.57
CA ILE A 268 -42.58 -11.44 3.94
C ILE A 268 -41.68 -10.18 4.01
N PHE A 269 -40.70 -10.03 3.11
CA PHE A 269 -39.73 -8.94 3.11
C PHE A 269 -39.60 -8.24 1.74
N PRO A 270 -39.29 -6.93 1.72
CA PRO A 270 -38.91 -6.22 0.49
C PRO A 270 -37.61 -6.80 -0.11
N PRO A 271 -37.52 -6.97 -1.44
CA PRO A 271 -36.32 -7.51 -2.08
C PRO A 271 -35.08 -6.63 -1.85
N ASP A 272 -35.26 -5.31 -1.71
CA ASP A 272 -34.15 -4.39 -1.46
C ASP A 272 -33.52 -4.58 -0.07
N LEU A 273 -34.31 -4.95 0.94
CA LEU A 273 -33.80 -5.28 2.27
C LEU A 273 -32.90 -6.51 2.22
N LEU A 274 -33.31 -7.53 1.46
CA LEU A 274 -32.54 -8.76 1.29
C LEU A 274 -31.25 -8.52 0.50
N LYS A 275 -31.27 -7.64 -0.51
CA LYS A 275 -30.05 -7.21 -1.22
C LYS A 275 -29.08 -6.50 -0.28
N GLN A 276 -29.56 -5.55 0.54
CA GLN A 276 -28.73 -4.86 1.51
C GLN A 276 -28.14 -5.82 2.56
N ALA A 277 -28.90 -6.82 3.01
CA ALA A 277 -28.41 -7.88 3.88
C ALA A 277 -27.35 -8.75 3.20
N LEU A 278 -27.56 -9.11 1.92
CA LEU A 278 -26.54 -9.83 1.13
C LEU A 278 -25.25 -9.00 1.01
N TYR A 279 -25.34 -7.70 0.74
CA TYR A 279 -24.18 -6.81 0.67
C TYR A 279 -23.41 -6.77 2.01
N ASN A 280 -24.15 -6.70 3.11
CA ASN A 280 -23.59 -6.71 4.46
C ASN A 280 -22.80 -7.98 4.75
N VAL A 281 -23.41 -9.15 4.53
CA VAL A 281 -22.76 -10.44 4.78
C VAL A 281 -21.57 -10.67 3.85
N ARG A 282 -21.65 -10.28 2.58
CA ARG A 282 -20.53 -10.37 1.62
C ARG A 282 -19.38 -9.44 1.99
N GLN A 283 -19.67 -8.26 2.51
CA GLN A 283 -18.64 -7.35 3.02
C GLN A 283 -17.96 -7.92 4.26
N HIS A 284 -18.73 -8.52 5.18
CA HIS A 284 -18.19 -9.21 6.34
C HIS A 284 -17.28 -10.38 5.93
N GLU A 285 -17.72 -11.21 4.99
CA GLU A 285 -16.91 -12.29 4.41
C GLU A 285 -15.60 -11.76 3.82
N ALA A 286 -15.64 -10.68 3.03
CA ALA A 286 -14.46 -10.08 2.43
C ALA A 286 -13.44 -9.62 3.49
N PHE A 287 -13.89 -8.97 4.57
CA PHE A 287 -13.00 -8.53 5.65
C PHE A 287 -12.44 -9.69 6.47
N LEU A 288 -13.25 -10.72 6.75
CA LEU A 288 -12.75 -11.90 7.45
C LEU A 288 -11.70 -12.67 6.63
N ASN A 289 -11.83 -12.73 5.30
CA ASN A 289 -10.80 -13.34 4.45
C ASN A 289 -9.46 -12.57 4.50
N ILE A 290 -9.50 -11.23 4.55
CA ILE A 290 -8.30 -10.40 4.73
C ILE A 290 -7.64 -10.71 6.07
N ILE A 291 -8.43 -10.69 7.16
CA ILE A 291 -7.92 -10.97 8.50
C ILE A 291 -7.37 -12.40 8.60
N LEU A 292 -8.04 -13.40 8.02
CA LEU A 292 -7.58 -14.78 8.01
C LEU A 292 -6.24 -14.92 7.28
N ALA A 293 -6.06 -14.26 6.14
CA ALA A 293 -4.80 -14.25 5.41
C ALA A 293 -3.66 -13.68 6.26
N ASP A 294 -3.92 -12.62 7.02
CA ASP A 294 -2.95 -12.02 7.94
C ASP A 294 -2.64 -12.93 9.14
N VAL A 295 -3.64 -13.64 9.70
CA VAL A 295 -3.41 -14.64 10.76
C VAL A 295 -2.56 -15.81 10.27
N ILE A 296 -2.80 -16.30 9.04
CA ILE A 296 -1.96 -17.34 8.42
C ILE A 296 -0.53 -16.83 8.20
N LEU A 297 -0.36 -15.57 7.77
CA LEU A 297 0.95 -14.97 7.62
C LEU A 297 1.67 -14.80 8.97
N CYS A 298 0.96 -14.40 10.01
CA CYS A 298 1.44 -14.33 11.39
C CYS A 298 1.93 -15.71 11.86
N ALA A 299 1.16 -16.78 11.63
CA ALA A 299 1.59 -18.14 11.97
C ALA A 299 2.90 -18.56 11.29
N LYS A 300 3.04 -18.34 9.98
CA LYS A 300 4.28 -18.62 9.24
C LYS A 300 5.49 -17.84 9.78
N ARG A 301 5.25 -16.60 10.23
CA ARG A 301 6.32 -15.78 10.83
C ARG A 301 6.71 -16.27 12.21
N VAL A 302 5.75 -16.66 13.04
CA VAL A 302 6.03 -17.26 14.36
C VAL A 302 6.85 -18.53 14.20
N GLU A 303 6.54 -19.39 13.23
CA GLU A 303 7.34 -20.57 12.89
C GLU A 303 8.79 -20.19 12.51
N THR A 304 8.95 -19.17 11.66
CA THR A 304 10.28 -18.67 11.25
C THR A 304 11.06 -18.10 12.42
N LEU A 305 10.43 -17.24 13.23
CA LEU A 305 11.03 -16.65 14.44
C LEU A 305 11.43 -17.72 15.45
N GLN A 306 10.65 -18.79 15.58
CA GLN A 306 10.95 -19.89 16.49
C GLN A 306 12.14 -20.72 16.02
N ALA A 307 12.22 -21.00 14.71
CA ALA A 307 13.38 -21.66 14.12
C ALA A 307 14.66 -20.82 14.30
N ASP A 308 14.59 -19.52 14.01
CA ASP A 308 15.71 -18.59 14.17
C ASP A 308 16.12 -18.44 15.64
N LEU A 309 15.15 -18.35 16.56
CA LEU A 309 15.41 -18.28 18.00
C LEU A 309 16.13 -19.54 18.48
N HIS A 310 15.67 -20.71 18.07
CA HIS A 310 16.30 -21.99 18.42
C HIS A 310 17.74 -22.04 17.88
N SER A 311 17.97 -21.69 16.62
CA SER A 311 19.30 -21.70 16.00
C SER A 311 20.27 -20.76 16.70
N GLU A 312 19.88 -19.50 16.93
CA GLU A 312 20.74 -18.52 17.62
C GLU A 312 21.03 -18.94 19.06
N MET A 313 20.05 -19.56 19.73
CA MET A 313 20.21 -20.03 21.09
C MET A 313 21.22 -21.19 21.18
N GLU A 314 21.19 -22.14 20.24
CA GLU A 314 22.17 -23.23 20.16
C GLU A 314 23.58 -22.73 19.81
N GLU A 315 23.71 -21.80 18.87
CA GLU A 315 24.99 -21.19 18.54
C GLU A 315 25.59 -20.42 19.73
N LEU A 316 24.74 -19.72 20.49
CA LEU A 316 25.14 -19.02 21.70
C LEU A 316 25.56 -20.00 22.81
N LYS A 317 24.84 -21.11 23.00
CA LYS A 317 25.26 -22.19 23.93
C LYS A 317 26.62 -22.74 23.55
N ALA A 318 26.85 -23.05 22.28
CA ALA A 318 28.14 -23.55 21.79
C ALA A 318 29.28 -22.55 22.03
N THR A 319 29.01 -21.26 21.83
CA THR A 319 29.98 -20.18 22.03
C THR A 319 30.34 -20.00 23.52
N VAL A 320 29.37 -20.16 24.43
CA VAL A 320 29.56 -19.95 25.88
C VAL A 320 30.08 -21.20 26.59
N GLN A 321 29.63 -22.40 26.22
CA GLN A 321 30.04 -23.66 26.87
C GLN A 321 31.49 -24.05 26.58
N SER A 322 32.05 -23.60 25.45
CA SER A 322 33.38 -23.99 25.00
C SER A 322 34.53 -23.20 25.63
N ARG A 323 34.25 -22.12 26.40
CA ARG A 323 35.30 -21.20 26.87
C ARG A 323 35.04 -20.64 28.28
N ALA A 324 36.08 -20.61 29.12
CA ALA A 324 36.03 -20.01 30.46
C ALA A 324 35.85 -18.48 30.43
N ALA A 325 36.22 -17.82 29.34
CA ALA A 325 35.97 -16.41 29.08
C ALA A 325 35.71 -16.21 27.58
N VAL A 326 34.62 -15.52 27.24
CA VAL A 326 34.22 -15.26 25.86
C VAL A 326 34.36 -13.76 25.57
N PRO A 327 34.99 -13.34 24.46
CA PRO A 327 35.07 -11.94 24.09
C PRO A 327 33.67 -11.32 23.93
N THR A 328 33.45 -10.16 24.56
CA THR A 328 32.18 -9.41 24.49
C THR A 328 31.76 -9.09 23.06
N ALA A 329 32.73 -8.81 22.17
CA ALA A 329 32.51 -8.58 20.75
C ALA A 329 31.87 -9.77 20.00
N GLN A 330 31.98 -11.00 20.53
CA GLN A 330 31.37 -12.19 19.94
C GLN A 330 29.99 -12.50 20.52
N VAL A 331 29.76 -12.22 21.81
CA VAL A 331 28.50 -12.58 22.50
C VAL A 331 27.44 -11.48 22.47
N PHE A 332 27.81 -10.20 22.55
CA PHE A 332 26.83 -9.10 22.59
C PHE A 332 25.99 -9.00 21.31
N PRO A 333 26.55 -9.18 20.09
CA PRO A 333 25.74 -9.23 18.88
C PRO A 333 24.68 -10.34 18.91
N ARG A 334 25.03 -11.53 19.44
CA ARG A 334 24.11 -12.67 19.56
C ARG A 334 23.00 -12.44 20.58
N PHE A 335 23.34 -11.90 21.77
CA PHE A 335 22.30 -11.48 22.73
C PHE A 335 21.37 -10.42 22.14
N THR A 336 21.92 -9.50 21.36
CA THR A 336 21.12 -8.50 20.64
C THR A 336 20.22 -9.14 19.59
N ALA A 337 20.68 -10.17 18.89
CA ALA A 337 19.87 -10.94 17.94
C ALA A 337 18.70 -11.65 18.65
N LEU A 338 18.96 -12.33 19.77
CA LEU A 338 17.91 -12.95 20.59
C LEU A 338 16.85 -11.94 21.03
N ALA A 339 17.26 -10.76 21.49
CA ALA A 339 16.32 -9.71 21.90
C ALA A 339 15.47 -9.19 20.73
N LYS A 340 16.02 -9.13 19.51
CA LYS A 340 15.26 -8.75 18.31
C LYS A 340 14.23 -9.82 17.93
N LEU A 341 14.62 -11.10 17.96
CA LEU A 341 13.70 -12.21 17.71
C LEU A 341 12.56 -12.22 18.74
N TRP A 342 12.89 -11.98 20.01
CA TRP A 342 11.89 -11.84 21.07
C TRP A 342 10.91 -10.69 20.87
N SER A 343 11.43 -9.51 20.48
CA SER A 343 10.57 -8.38 20.09
C SER A 343 9.67 -8.74 18.91
N GLY A 344 10.14 -9.58 17.98
CA GLY A 344 9.32 -10.09 16.89
C GLY A 344 8.09 -10.87 17.38
N PHE A 345 8.25 -11.75 18.38
CA PHE A 345 7.10 -12.44 18.98
C PHE A 345 6.14 -11.48 19.70
N GLN A 346 6.66 -10.47 20.39
CA GLN A 346 5.83 -9.43 21.03
C GLN A 346 5.01 -8.67 19.98
N ASP A 347 5.62 -8.32 18.85
CA ASP A 347 4.94 -7.66 17.74
C ASP A 347 3.81 -8.53 17.16
N GLU A 348 4.07 -9.83 16.91
CA GLU A 348 3.06 -10.77 16.41
C GLU A 348 1.91 -10.97 17.40
N MET A 349 2.19 -10.99 18.70
CA MET A 349 1.17 -11.11 19.75
C MET A 349 0.24 -9.90 19.79
N ILE A 350 0.80 -8.69 19.68
CA ILE A 350 0.02 -7.46 19.62
C ILE A 350 -0.83 -7.46 18.35
N PHE A 351 -0.24 -7.80 17.20
CA PHE A 351 -0.96 -7.87 15.93
C PHE A 351 -2.14 -8.85 15.98
N LEU A 352 -1.92 -10.07 16.49
CA LEU A 352 -2.97 -11.06 16.67
C LEU A 352 -4.11 -10.54 17.57
N SER A 353 -3.77 -9.83 18.65
CA SER A 353 -4.78 -9.25 19.54
C SER A 353 -5.65 -8.19 18.86
N VAL A 354 -5.06 -7.35 17.99
CA VAL A 354 -5.78 -6.36 17.19
C VAL A 354 -6.71 -7.05 16.21
N LEU A 355 -6.22 -8.04 15.47
CA LEU A 355 -7.02 -8.81 14.51
C LEU A 355 -8.21 -9.50 15.21
N ASN A 356 -8.00 -10.12 16.36
CA ASN A 356 -9.08 -10.78 17.11
C ASN A 356 -10.15 -9.80 17.63
N ASN A 357 -9.73 -8.61 18.08
CA ASN A 357 -10.65 -7.55 18.48
C ASN A 357 -11.46 -7.02 17.29
N MET A 358 -10.84 -6.93 16.11
CA MET A 358 -11.52 -6.55 14.88
C MET A 358 -12.59 -7.57 14.50
N VAL A 359 -12.27 -8.86 14.47
CA VAL A 359 -13.26 -9.92 14.15
C VAL A 359 -14.48 -9.84 15.08
N THR A 360 -14.23 -9.70 16.38
CA THR A 360 -15.29 -9.55 17.39
C THR A 360 -16.16 -8.31 17.13
N SER A 361 -15.53 -7.19 16.76
CA SER A 361 -16.23 -5.94 16.48
C SER A 361 -17.00 -6.00 15.15
N LEU A 362 -16.45 -6.66 14.12
CA LEU A 362 -17.09 -6.83 12.82
C LEU A 362 -18.40 -7.63 12.94
N LYS A 363 -18.41 -8.67 13.77
CA LYS A 363 -19.61 -9.47 14.04
C LYS A 363 -20.77 -8.64 14.57
N SER A 364 -20.50 -7.58 15.33
CA SER A 364 -21.56 -6.72 15.89
C SER A 364 -22.41 -6.01 14.82
N PHE A 365 -21.86 -5.80 13.62
CA PHE A 365 -22.56 -5.17 12.49
C PHE A 365 -23.54 -6.11 11.78
N LEU A 366 -23.55 -7.41 12.11
CA LEU A 366 -24.56 -8.36 11.61
C LEU A 366 -25.80 -8.42 12.51
N ALA A 367 -25.76 -7.84 13.72
CA ALA A 367 -26.80 -8.03 14.73
C ALA A 367 -28.18 -7.50 14.31
N SER A 368 -28.23 -6.34 13.64
CA SER A 368 -29.48 -5.75 13.15
C SER A 368 -30.12 -6.64 12.09
N GLN A 369 -29.31 -7.25 11.22
CA GLN A 369 -29.79 -8.17 10.21
C GLN A 369 -30.43 -9.41 10.82
N SER A 370 -29.82 -10.01 11.84
CA SER A 370 -30.40 -11.16 12.54
C SER A 370 -31.76 -10.86 13.17
N GLN A 371 -32.01 -9.60 13.56
CA GLN A 371 -33.32 -9.16 14.05
C GLN A 371 -34.34 -8.94 12.93
N LEU A 372 -33.89 -8.42 11.79
CA LEU A 372 -34.75 -8.10 10.63
C LEU A 372 -35.10 -9.33 9.80
N LEU A 373 -34.17 -10.28 9.71
CA LEU A 373 -34.29 -11.53 8.95
C LEU A 373 -34.01 -12.72 9.90
N PRO A 374 -34.95 -13.06 10.81
CA PRO A 374 -34.79 -14.21 11.70
C PRO A 374 -34.67 -15.52 10.93
N GLU A 375 -33.86 -16.45 11.45
CA GLU A 375 -33.58 -17.75 10.82
C GLU A 375 -34.86 -18.54 10.48
N ASP A 376 -35.89 -18.48 11.33
CA ASP A 376 -37.17 -19.14 11.09
C ASP A 376 -37.85 -18.63 9.81
N GLN A 377 -37.81 -17.31 9.57
CA GLN A 377 -38.44 -16.70 8.41
C GLN A 377 -37.63 -16.93 7.13
N VAL A 378 -36.30 -16.92 7.24
CA VAL A 378 -35.40 -17.30 6.15
C VAL A 378 -35.65 -18.77 5.76
N SER A 379 -35.82 -19.66 6.75
CA SER A 379 -36.10 -21.08 6.52
C SER A 379 -37.41 -21.32 5.79
N ILE A 380 -38.47 -20.57 6.13
CA ILE A 380 -39.75 -20.61 5.40
C ILE A 380 -39.58 -20.18 3.94
N LEU A 381 -38.80 -19.12 3.69
CA LEU A 381 -38.55 -18.63 2.33
C LEU A 381 -37.71 -19.61 1.49
N LEU A 382 -36.94 -20.48 2.15
CA LEU A 382 -36.11 -21.51 1.52
C LEU A 382 -36.84 -22.84 1.34
N GLU A 383 -38.09 -22.98 1.81
CA GLU A 383 -38.82 -24.24 1.70
C GLU A 383 -38.99 -24.64 0.23
N GLY A 384 -38.50 -25.84 -0.14
CA GLY A 384 -38.51 -26.32 -1.51
C GLY A 384 -37.41 -25.75 -2.42
N MET A 385 -36.46 -24.99 -1.88
CA MET A 385 -35.33 -24.41 -2.61
C MET A 385 -34.02 -25.13 -2.30
N GLU A 386 -33.18 -25.30 -3.31
CA GLU A 386 -31.81 -25.80 -3.14
C GLU A 386 -30.87 -24.62 -2.87
N VAL A 387 -30.26 -24.58 -1.69
CA VAL A 387 -29.24 -23.59 -1.35
C VAL A 387 -27.90 -24.04 -1.91
N LYS A 388 -27.49 -23.41 -3.01
CA LYS A 388 -26.22 -23.70 -3.67
C LYS A 388 -25.09 -22.87 -3.07
N SER A 389 -23.89 -23.46 -2.99
CA SER A 389 -22.67 -22.71 -2.72
C SER A 389 -22.20 -21.95 -3.97
N ASP A 390 -21.31 -20.97 -3.79
CA ASP A 390 -20.73 -20.26 -4.94
C ASP A 390 -19.93 -21.20 -5.85
N GLU A 391 -19.21 -22.17 -5.28
CA GLU A 391 -18.52 -23.20 -6.06
C GLU A 391 -19.47 -24.07 -6.90
N GLN A 392 -20.65 -24.39 -6.36
CA GLN A 392 -21.68 -25.13 -7.10
C GLN A 392 -22.24 -24.28 -8.26
N ARG A 393 -22.52 -22.99 -8.03
CA ARG A 393 -22.95 -22.04 -9.08
C ARG A 393 -21.91 -21.92 -10.20
N LEU A 394 -20.63 -21.90 -9.84
CA LEU A 394 -19.53 -21.87 -10.81
C LEU A 394 -19.46 -23.17 -11.61
N LYS A 395 -19.64 -24.34 -11.00
CA LYS A 395 -19.63 -25.63 -11.72
C LYS A 395 -20.77 -25.76 -12.73
N GLU A 396 -21.97 -25.31 -12.38
CA GLU A 396 -23.15 -25.37 -13.27
C GLU A 396 -23.01 -24.51 -14.53
N SER A 397 -22.25 -23.41 -14.44
CA SER A 397 -22.05 -22.48 -15.54
C SER A 397 -20.81 -22.79 -16.39
N ALA A 398 -19.98 -23.77 -15.99
CA ALA A 398 -18.69 -24.03 -16.60
C ALA A 398 -18.76 -24.60 -18.02
N GLU A 399 -19.83 -25.31 -18.37
CA GLU A 399 -20.01 -25.92 -19.70
C GLU A 399 -20.55 -24.94 -20.75
N ASN A 400 -20.95 -23.73 -20.33
CA ASN A 400 -21.58 -22.74 -21.18
C ASN A 400 -20.57 -21.69 -21.68
N HIS A 401 -19.76 -22.07 -22.67
CA HIS A 401 -18.79 -21.16 -23.28
C HIS A 401 -19.44 -20.13 -24.21
N MET A 402 -18.95 -18.90 -24.16
CA MET A 402 -19.24 -17.87 -25.17
C MET A 402 -18.60 -18.25 -26.50
N ASP A 403 -19.34 -18.13 -27.60
CA ASP A 403 -18.77 -18.24 -28.95
C ASP A 403 -18.19 -16.87 -29.34
N PRO A 404 -16.86 -16.75 -29.56
CA PRO A 404 -16.25 -15.48 -29.97
C PRO A 404 -16.84 -14.93 -31.28
N SER A 405 -17.41 -15.79 -32.12
CA SER A 405 -18.01 -15.44 -33.41
C SER A 405 -19.32 -14.67 -33.27
N GLU A 406 -20.00 -14.75 -32.12
CA GLU A 406 -21.24 -14.03 -31.86
C GLU A 406 -21.01 -12.51 -31.69
N PHE A 407 -19.79 -12.09 -31.31
CA PHE A 407 -19.45 -10.69 -31.03
C PHE A 407 -18.04 -10.31 -31.55
N GLU A 408 -17.85 -10.25 -32.87
CA GLU A 408 -16.55 -9.95 -33.51
C GLU A 408 -15.90 -8.61 -33.08
N ASN A 409 -16.69 -7.66 -32.59
CA ASN A 409 -16.22 -6.34 -32.14
C ASN A 409 -15.71 -6.33 -30.68
N GLN A 410 -15.82 -7.44 -29.95
CA GLN A 410 -15.50 -7.56 -28.53
C GLN A 410 -14.30 -8.50 -28.35
N GLU A 411 -13.37 -8.15 -27.45
CA GLU A 411 -12.20 -8.98 -27.16
C GLU A 411 -12.51 -9.96 -26.02
N TRP A 412 -12.64 -11.24 -26.34
CA TRP A 412 -12.89 -12.31 -25.37
C TRP A 412 -11.60 -13.08 -25.07
N LEU A 413 -11.33 -13.30 -23.79
CA LEU A 413 -10.18 -14.08 -23.31
C LEU A 413 -10.66 -15.39 -22.69
N PHE A 414 -9.99 -16.48 -23.06
CA PHE A 414 -10.30 -17.83 -22.59
C PHE A 414 -9.07 -18.49 -21.94
N PRO A 415 -9.26 -19.49 -21.06
CA PRO A 415 -8.16 -20.20 -20.41
C PRO A 415 -7.15 -20.79 -21.40
N GLU A 416 -7.62 -21.28 -22.54
CA GLU A 416 -6.81 -21.96 -23.56
C GLU A 416 -5.91 -20.98 -24.34
N THR A 417 -6.30 -19.71 -24.43
CA THR A 417 -5.66 -18.70 -25.27
C THR A 417 -4.79 -17.72 -24.49
N THR A 418 -4.88 -17.69 -23.17
CA THR A 418 -4.24 -16.67 -22.33
C THR A 418 -3.29 -17.28 -21.30
N ALA A 419 -1.98 -17.02 -21.42
CA ALA A 419 -0.96 -17.66 -20.58
C ALA A 419 -0.98 -17.21 -19.10
N ASN A 420 -1.56 -16.05 -18.80
CA ASN A 420 -1.68 -15.49 -17.46
C ASN A 420 -3.14 -15.35 -16.98
N PHE A 421 -4.03 -16.22 -17.48
CA PHE A 421 -5.47 -16.19 -17.23
C PHE A 421 -5.84 -16.06 -15.73
N ASP A 422 -5.22 -16.87 -14.87
CA ASP A 422 -5.51 -16.91 -13.42
C ASP A 422 -5.04 -15.67 -12.64
N LYS A 423 -4.23 -14.81 -13.27
CA LYS A 423 -3.64 -13.61 -12.65
C LYS A 423 -4.26 -12.31 -13.16
N LEU A 424 -5.32 -12.40 -13.96
CA LEU A 424 -5.98 -11.21 -14.51
C LEU A 424 -6.80 -10.50 -13.42
N PRO A 425 -6.66 -9.17 -13.27
CA PRO A 425 -7.42 -8.41 -12.29
C PRO A 425 -8.86 -8.22 -12.78
N PHE A 426 -9.80 -8.97 -12.21
CA PHE A 426 -11.23 -8.81 -12.51
C PHE A 426 -11.79 -7.53 -11.90
N GLU A 427 -12.61 -6.81 -12.67
CA GLU A 427 -13.43 -5.74 -12.12
C GLU A 427 -14.51 -6.30 -11.18
N TYR A 428 -15.03 -5.45 -10.30
CA TYR A 428 -16.06 -5.80 -9.32
C TYR A 428 -15.68 -6.98 -8.41
N LYS A 429 -14.37 -7.19 -8.18
CA LYS A 429 -13.78 -8.30 -7.41
C LYS A 429 -14.26 -9.70 -7.85
N GLY A 430 -14.52 -9.88 -9.13
CA GLY A 430 -14.94 -11.19 -9.66
C GLY A 430 -16.43 -11.49 -9.47
N MET A 431 -17.25 -10.46 -9.26
CA MET A 431 -18.71 -10.60 -9.32
C MET A 431 -19.21 -10.43 -10.75
N CYS A 432 -20.35 -11.04 -11.07
CA CYS A 432 -20.97 -10.94 -12.38
C CYS A 432 -21.38 -9.50 -12.70
N ALA A 433 -20.80 -8.93 -13.75
CA ALA A 433 -21.00 -7.53 -14.11
C ALA A 433 -22.45 -7.20 -14.50
N TYR A 434 -23.16 -8.15 -15.14
CA TYR A 434 -24.52 -7.91 -15.63
C TYR A 434 -25.59 -8.08 -14.56
N THR A 435 -25.49 -9.09 -13.69
CA THR A 435 -26.51 -9.34 -12.65
C THR A 435 -26.54 -8.21 -11.62
N LEU A 436 -25.39 -7.55 -11.42
CA LEU A 436 -25.26 -6.31 -10.68
C LEU A 436 -26.09 -5.17 -11.30
N VAL A 437 -26.03 -5.01 -12.63
CA VAL A 437 -26.77 -3.96 -13.35
C VAL A 437 -28.26 -4.25 -13.37
N LYS A 438 -28.62 -5.48 -13.74
CA LYS A 438 -30.02 -5.88 -13.95
C LYS A 438 -30.83 -5.79 -12.66
N ASP A 439 -30.31 -6.38 -11.59
CA ASP A 439 -31.09 -6.61 -10.37
C ASP A 439 -30.36 -6.19 -9.09
N GLY A 440 -29.09 -5.76 -9.15
CA GLY A 440 -28.27 -5.52 -7.96
C GLY A 440 -27.89 -6.81 -7.23
N SER A 441 -27.93 -7.96 -7.89
CA SER A 441 -27.61 -9.24 -7.24
C SER A 441 -26.10 -9.54 -7.34
N LEU A 442 -25.51 -9.86 -6.19
CA LEU A 442 -24.10 -10.25 -6.06
C LEU A 442 -23.90 -11.73 -6.34
N LEU A 443 -23.82 -12.10 -7.63
CA LEU A 443 -23.49 -13.46 -8.06
C LEU A 443 -21.99 -13.58 -8.41
N PRO A 444 -21.32 -14.69 -8.05
CA PRO A 444 -19.95 -14.94 -8.46
C PRO A 444 -19.89 -15.11 -9.99
N GLY A 445 -18.91 -14.48 -10.63
CA GLY A 445 -18.66 -14.68 -12.05
C GLY A 445 -17.79 -15.90 -12.30
N ASN A 446 -18.05 -16.64 -13.37
CA ASN A 446 -17.28 -17.79 -13.80
C ASN A 446 -16.34 -17.40 -14.96
N PRO A 447 -15.02 -17.39 -14.75
CA PRO A 447 -14.05 -17.10 -15.81
C PRO A 447 -14.13 -18.09 -16.98
N SER A 448 -14.55 -19.34 -16.76
CA SER A 448 -14.62 -20.38 -17.79
C SER A 448 -15.60 -20.07 -18.92
N ILE A 449 -16.60 -19.22 -18.68
CA ILE A 449 -17.55 -18.76 -19.71
C ILE A 449 -16.84 -17.92 -20.79
N GLY A 450 -15.80 -17.20 -20.39
CA GLY A 450 -15.09 -16.21 -21.20
C GLY A 450 -15.03 -14.87 -20.48
N ILE A 451 -13.85 -14.26 -20.44
CA ILE A 451 -13.63 -12.92 -19.87
C ILE A 451 -13.78 -11.89 -20.97
N LEU A 452 -14.66 -10.90 -20.77
CA LEU A 452 -14.78 -9.78 -21.69
C LEU A 452 -13.77 -8.69 -21.34
N LYS A 453 -12.90 -8.34 -22.29
CA LYS A 453 -11.99 -7.20 -22.18
C LYS A 453 -12.60 -5.99 -22.87
N HIS A 454 -12.93 -4.98 -22.08
CA HIS A 454 -13.46 -3.70 -22.56
C HIS A 454 -12.75 -2.54 -21.88
N ARG A 455 -12.27 -1.54 -22.66
CA ARG A 455 -11.52 -0.37 -22.14
C ARG A 455 -10.35 -0.72 -21.18
N ASN A 456 -9.60 -1.79 -21.48
CA ASN A 456 -8.52 -2.35 -20.64
C ASN A 456 -8.98 -2.87 -19.25
N LYS A 457 -10.26 -3.18 -19.10
CA LYS A 457 -10.84 -3.79 -17.91
C LYS A 457 -11.38 -5.17 -18.23
N PHE A 458 -11.35 -6.06 -17.24
CA PHE A 458 -11.73 -7.46 -17.38
C PHE A 458 -13.02 -7.74 -16.64
N TYR A 459 -14.07 -8.12 -17.37
CA TYR A 459 -15.40 -8.40 -16.83
C TYR A 459 -15.71 -9.89 -16.92
N ILE A 460 -16.33 -10.42 -15.87
CA ILE A 460 -16.74 -11.82 -15.78
C ILE A 460 -18.24 -11.93 -15.50
N PHE A 461 -18.82 -13.09 -15.82
CA PHE A 461 -20.27 -13.29 -15.86
C PHE A 461 -20.67 -14.60 -15.20
N SER A 462 -21.91 -14.67 -14.71
CA SER A 462 -22.47 -15.87 -14.07
C SER A 462 -23.08 -16.86 -15.06
N SER A 463 -23.45 -16.42 -16.27
CA SER A 463 -24.05 -17.24 -17.32
C SER A 463 -23.72 -16.71 -18.71
N LYS A 464 -23.85 -17.56 -19.75
CA LYS A 464 -23.70 -17.16 -21.15
C LYS A 464 -24.67 -16.04 -21.52
N GLU A 465 -25.93 -16.15 -21.08
CA GLU A 465 -26.96 -15.13 -21.32
C GLU A 465 -26.54 -13.76 -20.76
N ALA A 466 -26.02 -13.73 -19.52
CA ALA A 466 -25.56 -12.51 -18.90
C ALA A 466 -24.36 -11.89 -19.63
N ALA A 467 -23.48 -12.73 -20.18
CA ALA A 467 -22.35 -12.31 -20.99
C ALA A 467 -22.80 -11.71 -22.33
N CYS A 468 -23.76 -12.35 -23.02
CA CYS A 468 -24.34 -11.83 -24.27
C CYS A 468 -25.03 -10.47 -24.06
N ASP A 469 -25.89 -10.37 -23.05
CA ASP A 469 -26.64 -9.13 -22.76
C ASP A 469 -25.70 -7.97 -22.40
N PHE A 470 -24.63 -8.26 -21.64
CA PHE A 470 -23.64 -7.23 -21.32
C PHE A 470 -22.84 -6.81 -22.55
N ALA A 471 -22.42 -7.77 -23.37
CA ALA A 471 -21.63 -7.53 -24.58
C ALA A 471 -22.40 -6.77 -25.66
N ALA A 472 -23.74 -6.82 -25.65
CA ALA A 472 -24.57 -6.03 -26.55
C ALA A 472 -24.37 -4.51 -26.33
N ASN A 473 -24.33 -4.04 -25.07
CA ASN A 473 -24.19 -2.62 -24.73
C ASN A 473 -23.31 -2.42 -23.47
N PRO A 474 -21.98 -2.65 -23.55
CA PRO A 474 -21.11 -2.63 -22.37
C PRO A 474 -21.02 -1.24 -21.73
N ASP A 475 -20.99 -0.17 -22.54
CA ASP A 475 -20.84 1.20 -22.04
C ASP A 475 -22.07 1.67 -21.25
N GLU A 476 -23.27 1.35 -21.74
CA GLU A 476 -24.53 1.69 -21.06
C GLU A 476 -24.65 0.92 -19.74
N ASN A 477 -24.31 -0.38 -19.74
CA ASN A 477 -24.34 -1.20 -18.53
C ASN A 477 -23.35 -0.68 -17.46
N ILE A 478 -22.17 -0.21 -17.86
CA ILE A 478 -21.19 0.40 -16.94
C ILE A 478 -21.74 1.70 -16.35
N GLU A 479 -22.40 2.54 -17.16
CA GLU A 479 -23.01 3.79 -16.67
C GLU A 479 -24.20 3.53 -15.74
N GLN A 480 -25.07 2.57 -16.07
CA GLN A 480 -26.16 2.15 -15.20
C GLN A 480 -25.66 1.61 -13.87
N LEU A 481 -24.57 0.82 -13.87
CA LEU A 481 -23.96 0.37 -12.62
C LEU A 481 -23.46 1.54 -11.77
N ALA A 482 -22.87 2.56 -12.39
CA ALA A 482 -22.43 3.74 -11.67
C ALA A 482 -23.61 4.44 -10.98
N GLU A 483 -24.79 4.52 -11.62
CA GLU A 483 -26.01 5.05 -10.99
C GLU A 483 -26.48 4.19 -9.81
N ILE A 484 -26.43 2.86 -9.93
CA ILE A 484 -26.79 1.94 -8.83
C ILE A 484 -25.86 2.13 -7.63
N VAL A 485 -24.54 2.21 -7.88
CA VAL A 485 -23.54 2.41 -6.83
C VAL A 485 -23.68 3.77 -6.15
N ARG A 486 -24.12 4.82 -6.88
CA ARG A 486 -24.43 6.12 -6.25
C ARG A 486 -25.62 6.05 -5.29
N ARG A 487 -26.60 5.19 -5.55
CA ARG A 487 -27.74 4.95 -4.65
C ARG A 487 -27.37 4.03 -3.47
N SER A 488 -26.51 3.06 -3.73
CA SER A 488 -26.02 2.07 -2.74
C SER A 488 -24.51 2.24 -2.50
N PRO A 489 -24.10 3.23 -1.69
CA PRO A 489 -22.69 3.52 -1.41
C PRO A 489 -21.94 2.36 -0.75
N GLU A 490 -22.64 1.44 -0.08
CA GLU A 490 -22.07 0.21 0.46
C GLU A 490 -21.40 -0.67 -0.61
N LEU A 491 -21.75 -0.54 -1.89
CA LEU A 491 -21.12 -1.31 -2.97
C LEU A 491 -19.72 -0.80 -3.35
N ILE A 492 -19.35 0.43 -2.95
CA ILE A 492 -18.11 1.06 -3.41
C ILE A 492 -16.89 0.29 -2.94
N GLN A 493 -16.79 0.02 -1.64
CA GLN A 493 -15.67 -0.72 -1.07
C GLN A 493 -15.78 -2.22 -1.36
N LEU A 494 -17.01 -2.75 -1.41
CA LEU A 494 -17.27 -4.16 -1.70
C LEU A 494 -16.74 -4.53 -3.10
N LEU A 495 -17.00 -3.68 -4.10
CA LEU A 495 -16.62 -3.90 -5.50
C LEU A 495 -15.30 -3.23 -5.92
N ASP A 496 -14.56 -2.63 -4.98
CA ASP A 496 -13.33 -1.86 -5.20
C ASP A 496 -13.44 -0.73 -6.25
N LEU A 497 -14.51 0.06 -6.14
CA LEU A 497 -14.83 1.17 -7.04
C LEU A 497 -14.27 2.53 -6.60
N HIS A 498 -13.32 2.52 -5.67
CA HIS A 498 -12.67 3.73 -5.14
C HIS A 498 -12.10 4.64 -6.26
N HIS A 499 -11.57 4.04 -7.32
CA HIS A 499 -11.02 4.76 -8.47
C HIS A 499 -12.09 5.50 -9.29
N GLN A 500 -13.34 5.03 -9.29
CA GLN A 500 -14.47 5.69 -9.96
C GLN A 500 -15.14 6.72 -9.04
N PHE A 501 -15.03 6.51 -7.72
CA PHE A 501 -15.63 7.34 -6.69
C PHE A 501 -14.60 7.91 -5.71
N VAL A 502 -13.49 8.47 -6.23
CA VAL A 502 -12.38 9.08 -5.45
C VAL A 502 -12.87 10.17 -4.48
N CYS A 503 -14.07 10.72 -4.71
CA CYS A 503 -14.73 11.66 -3.80
C CYS A 503 -15.16 11.03 -2.47
N ILE A 504 -15.43 9.72 -2.42
CA ILE A 504 -16.08 9.05 -1.29
C ILE A 504 -15.08 8.60 -0.23
N THR A 505 -14.01 7.89 -0.58
CA THR A 505 -13.04 7.41 0.42
C THR A 505 -11.99 8.46 0.82
N PRO A 506 -11.74 8.65 2.12
CA PRO A 506 -10.76 9.61 2.61
C PRO A 506 -9.29 9.18 2.48
N TYR A 507 -9.00 7.88 2.31
CA TYR A 507 -7.64 7.31 2.48
C TYR A 507 -7.01 6.61 1.25
N SER A 508 -7.67 6.54 0.09
CA SER A 508 -7.17 5.80 -1.08
C SER A 508 -6.15 6.55 -1.96
N GLU A 509 -5.58 7.66 -1.48
CA GLU A 509 -4.57 8.43 -2.22
C GLU A 509 -3.17 7.75 -2.22
N THR A 510 -2.95 6.72 -1.40
CA THR A 510 -1.64 6.05 -1.28
C THR A 510 -1.46 4.78 -2.10
N GLU A 511 -2.53 4.13 -2.58
CA GLU A 511 -2.43 2.83 -3.30
C GLU A 511 -2.65 2.92 -4.82
N SER A 512 -2.99 4.10 -5.34
CA SER A 512 -3.37 4.25 -6.76
C SER A 512 -2.20 4.20 -7.76
N GLU A 513 -0.95 4.11 -7.30
CA GLU A 513 0.24 4.07 -8.17
C GLU A 513 0.88 2.67 -8.37
N GLU A 514 0.43 1.62 -7.67
CA GLU A 514 1.01 0.26 -7.77
C GLU A 514 0.04 -0.84 -8.22
N ARG A 515 -1.00 -0.52 -9.02
CA ARG A 515 -1.59 -1.58 -9.87
C ARG A 515 -0.58 -1.92 -10.95
N LEU A 516 0.26 -2.93 -10.70
CA LEU A 516 1.00 -3.64 -11.74
C LEU A 516 -0.01 -4.00 -12.84
N LEU A 517 -0.01 -3.25 -13.94
CA LEU A 517 -0.84 -3.52 -15.10
C LEU A 517 -0.35 -4.84 -15.71
N VAL A 518 -0.86 -5.96 -15.19
CA VAL A 518 -0.62 -7.29 -15.73
C VAL A 518 -1.35 -7.35 -17.07
N LYS A 519 -0.60 -7.12 -18.15
CA LYS A 519 -1.13 -7.22 -19.51
C LYS A 519 -1.43 -8.69 -19.83
N PRO A 520 -2.57 -9.01 -20.47
CA PRO A 520 -2.85 -10.37 -20.91
C PRO A 520 -1.83 -10.77 -21.97
N ILE A 521 -1.26 -11.96 -21.83
CA ILE A 521 -0.34 -12.57 -22.79
C ILE A 521 -1.16 -13.57 -23.59
N THR A 522 -1.66 -13.15 -24.74
CA THR A 522 -2.38 -14.00 -25.68
C THR A 522 -1.39 -14.85 -26.47
N MET A 523 -1.60 -16.17 -26.50
CA MET A 523 -0.87 -17.07 -27.37
C MET A 523 -1.66 -17.22 -28.67
N CYS A 524 -1.04 -16.86 -29.79
CA CYS A 524 -1.64 -16.98 -31.11
C CYS A 524 -0.76 -17.86 -32.00
N ASP A 525 -1.35 -18.85 -32.67
CA ASP A 525 -0.64 -19.64 -33.67
C ASP A 525 -0.36 -18.77 -34.91
N SER A 526 0.92 -18.57 -35.22
CA SER A 526 1.39 -17.81 -36.37
C SER A 526 1.85 -18.77 -37.46
N CYS A 527 0.99 -19.04 -38.45
CA CYS A 527 1.41 -19.73 -39.67
C CYS A 527 2.11 -18.73 -40.61
N THR A 528 3.39 -18.97 -40.93
CA THR A 528 4.10 -18.17 -41.93
C THR A 528 4.00 -18.88 -43.29
N GLN A 529 3.19 -18.34 -44.21
CA GLN A 529 3.24 -18.75 -45.61
C GLN A 529 4.26 -17.86 -46.32
N THR A 530 5.30 -18.46 -46.91
CA THR A 530 6.29 -17.71 -47.71
C THR A 530 5.60 -17.05 -48.89
N ASP A 531 5.62 -15.71 -48.94
CA ASP A 531 5.10 -14.94 -50.07
C ASP A 531 5.85 -15.31 -51.36
N THR A 532 5.13 -15.73 -52.40
CA THR A 532 5.71 -16.14 -53.69
C THR A 532 6.23 -14.96 -54.52
N HIS A 533 5.83 -13.73 -54.18
CA HIS A 533 6.27 -12.50 -54.84
C HIS A 533 6.44 -11.36 -53.81
N PRO A 534 7.63 -11.19 -53.21
CA PRO A 534 7.88 -10.06 -52.33
C PRO A 534 7.80 -8.75 -53.13
N VAL A 535 6.81 -7.92 -52.84
CA VAL A 535 6.77 -6.54 -53.31
C VAL A 535 7.84 -5.77 -52.53
N GLU A 536 8.82 -5.21 -53.22
CA GLU A 536 9.87 -4.41 -52.56
C GLU A 536 9.23 -3.22 -51.83
N SER A 537 9.28 -3.25 -50.50
CA SER A 537 8.87 -2.12 -49.69
C SER A 537 9.89 -1.00 -49.88
N ASN A 538 9.47 0.11 -50.48
CA ASN A 538 10.32 1.29 -50.68
C ASN A 538 10.43 2.08 -49.36
N ILE A 539 10.98 1.44 -48.33
CA ILE A 539 11.19 2.05 -47.02
C ILE A 539 12.48 2.86 -47.08
N VAL A 540 12.30 4.16 -47.29
CA VAL A 540 13.39 5.13 -47.20
C VAL A 540 13.81 5.26 -45.73
N LYS A 541 14.83 4.50 -45.32
CA LYS A 541 15.37 4.52 -43.93
C LYS A 541 15.90 5.89 -43.48
N SER A 542 16.09 6.83 -44.41
CA SER A 542 16.48 8.22 -44.13
C SER A 542 15.30 9.17 -43.95
N TYR A 543 14.07 8.72 -44.19
CA TYR A 543 12.88 9.54 -44.04
C TYR A 543 12.49 9.67 -42.56
N GLU A 544 12.37 10.90 -42.08
CA GLU A 544 11.80 11.23 -40.77
C GLU A 544 10.64 12.19 -40.97
N TRP A 545 9.48 11.85 -40.41
CA TRP A 545 8.27 12.68 -40.49
C TRP A 545 8.33 13.88 -39.53
N ASN A 546 9.19 13.83 -38.51
CA ASN A 546 9.30 14.85 -37.48
C ASN A 546 10.27 15.97 -37.89
N GLU A 547 9.72 17.15 -38.18
CA GLU A 547 10.49 18.33 -38.59
C GLU A 547 11.55 18.77 -37.56
N TRP A 548 11.29 18.58 -36.26
CA TRP A 548 12.24 18.94 -35.20
C TRP A 548 13.43 17.98 -35.13
N GLU A 549 13.24 16.73 -35.55
CA GLU A 549 14.29 15.74 -35.61
C GLU A 549 15.22 15.99 -36.80
N LEU A 550 14.64 16.35 -37.96
CA LEU A 550 15.37 16.84 -39.12
C LEU A 550 16.22 18.09 -38.80
N ARG A 551 15.66 19.07 -38.07
CA ARG A 551 16.42 20.25 -37.61
C ARG A 551 17.57 19.89 -36.69
N ARG A 552 17.36 18.97 -35.72
CA ARG A 552 18.43 18.50 -34.83
C ARG A 552 19.55 17.80 -35.62
N LYS A 553 19.21 16.96 -36.60
CA LYS A 553 20.20 16.31 -37.47
C LYS A 553 20.97 17.31 -38.31
N ALA A 554 20.30 18.31 -38.88
CA ALA A 554 20.96 19.38 -39.64
C ALA A 554 21.95 20.19 -38.78
N ILE A 555 21.56 20.55 -37.56
CA ILE A 555 22.44 21.24 -36.60
C ILE A 555 23.64 20.35 -36.23
N LYS A 556 23.43 19.04 -36.02
CA LYS A 556 24.50 18.08 -35.73
C LYS A 556 25.51 18.01 -36.88
N LEU A 557 25.04 17.98 -38.12
CA LEU A 557 25.87 18.01 -39.34
C LEU A 557 26.63 19.33 -39.48
N ALA A 558 25.99 20.48 -39.24
CA ALA A 558 26.65 21.79 -39.25
C ALA A 558 27.74 21.89 -38.16
N ASN A 559 27.46 21.35 -36.98
CA ASN A 559 28.44 21.26 -35.90
C ASN A 559 29.61 20.34 -36.25
N LEU A 560 29.36 19.20 -36.91
CA LEU A 560 30.42 18.31 -37.41
C LEU A 560 31.31 19.02 -38.44
N ARG A 561 30.75 19.83 -39.34
CA ARG A 561 31.55 20.64 -40.29
C ARG A 561 32.44 21.69 -39.62
N ARG A 562 32.05 22.16 -38.43
CA ARG A 562 32.83 23.11 -37.63
C ARG A 562 33.84 22.44 -36.69
N LYS A 563 33.79 21.12 -36.54
CA LYS A 563 34.77 20.38 -35.76
C LYS A 563 35.98 20.08 -36.63
N VAL A 564 37.11 20.71 -36.29
CA VAL A 564 38.41 20.39 -36.88
C VAL A 564 38.93 19.13 -36.18
N THR A 565 39.14 18.06 -36.94
CA THR A 565 39.77 16.84 -36.42
C THR A 565 41.24 17.11 -36.14
N HIS A 566 41.68 16.94 -34.90
CA HIS A 566 43.08 17.15 -34.49
C HIS A 566 44.03 16.04 -34.96
N SER A 567 43.50 14.94 -35.49
CA SER A 567 44.26 13.86 -36.15
C SER A 567 43.39 13.18 -37.21
N MET A 568 44.02 12.68 -38.28
CA MET A 568 43.36 11.87 -39.31
C MET A 568 44.16 10.55 -39.41
N GLN A 569 43.54 9.42 -39.11
CA GLN A 569 44.12 8.12 -39.45
C GLN A 569 44.07 7.96 -40.97
N THR A 570 45.23 7.83 -41.60
CA THR A 570 45.35 7.44 -43.00
C THR A 570 45.22 5.92 -43.14
N ASN A 571 44.94 5.41 -44.34
CA ASN A 571 44.87 3.96 -44.62
C ASN A 571 46.12 3.18 -44.16
N LEU A 572 47.27 3.86 -44.02
CA LEU A 572 48.53 3.27 -43.53
C LEU A 572 48.59 3.08 -42.00
N SER A 573 47.68 3.70 -41.25
CA SER A 573 47.64 3.67 -39.78
C SER A 573 46.56 2.75 -39.20
N HIS A 574 45.74 2.12 -40.05
CA HIS A 574 44.61 1.28 -39.65
C HIS A 574 45.03 -0.05 -39.00
N MET A 575 46.25 -0.55 -39.25
CA MET A 575 46.73 -1.86 -38.77
C MET A 575 47.80 -1.80 -37.67
N ARG A 576 48.08 -0.61 -37.10
CA ARG A 576 48.96 -0.55 -35.91
C ARG A 576 48.15 -0.95 -34.67
N ARG A 577 48.41 -2.17 -34.19
CA ARG A 577 47.88 -2.69 -32.93
C ARG A 577 48.54 -1.93 -31.77
N ASP A 578 47.79 -1.08 -31.08
CA ASP A 578 48.19 -0.55 -29.78
C ASP A 578 48.01 -1.67 -28.74
N ASN A 579 49.11 -2.34 -28.38
CA ASN A 579 49.14 -3.19 -27.19
C ASN A 579 49.37 -2.28 -25.99
N VAL A 580 48.30 -1.96 -25.25
CA VAL A 580 48.42 -1.35 -23.92
C VAL A 580 48.17 -2.44 -22.89
N SER A 581 49.25 -3.01 -22.35
CA SER A 581 49.20 -3.79 -21.11
C SER A 581 48.97 -2.80 -19.97
N GLN A 582 47.84 -2.90 -19.27
CA GLN A 582 47.61 -2.11 -18.06
C GLN A 582 48.60 -2.52 -16.97
N VAL A 583 49.53 -1.63 -16.65
CA VAL A 583 50.37 -1.72 -15.45
C VAL A 583 49.92 -0.60 -14.51
N TYR A 584 49.43 -0.97 -13.32
CA TYR A 584 49.17 -0.01 -12.24
C TYR A 584 50.48 0.30 -11.54
N LEU A 585 51.12 1.41 -11.91
CA LEU A 585 52.25 1.97 -11.16
C LEU A 585 51.71 2.86 -10.02
N PRO A 586 52.41 2.90 -8.86
CA PRO A 586 52.07 3.79 -7.75
C PRO A 586 52.03 5.26 -8.19
N ARG A 587 51.15 6.02 -7.55
CA ARG A 587 50.81 7.39 -7.96
C ARG A 587 51.90 8.38 -7.55
N ASP A 588 52.66 8.91 -8.51
CA ASP A 588 53.63 9.97 -8.26
C ASP A 588 52.94 11.33 -8.10
N THR A 589 53.13 11.96 -6.95
CA THR A 589 52.75 13.35 -6.67
C THR A 589 53.85 14.30 -7.11
N ALA A 590 53.60 15.12 -8.14
CA ALA A 590 54.50 16.21 -8.53
C ALA A 590 53.73 17.50 -8.92
N CYS A 591 54.25 18.62 -8.42
CA CYS A 591 53.75 19.99 -8.63
C CYS A 591 54.07 20.55 -10.02
N GLN A 592 53.15 21.37 -10.54
CA GLN A 592 53.24 22.01 -11.84
C GLN A 592 54.06 23.32 -11.74
N THR A 593 55.13 23.47 -12.54
CA THR A 593 55.71 24.78 -12.87
C THR A 593 55.60 25.00 -14.38
N LYS A 594 55.18 26.22 -14.74
CA LYS A 594 54.85 26.64 -16.11
C LYS A 594 56.15 26.92 -16.87
N LYS A 595 56.27 26.44 -18.12
CA LYS A 595 57.31 26.86 -19.06
C LYS A 595 56.64 27.33 -20.34
N GLU A 596 56.86 28.59 -20.71
CA GLU A 596 56.39 29.16 -21.98
C GLU A 596 57.56 29.16 -22.99
N GLY A 597 57.28 28.76 -24.22
CA GLY A 597 58.20 28.88 -25.35
C GLY A 597 57.48 29.59 -26.50
N THR A 598 58.10 30.65 -27.02
CA THR A 598 57.61 31.41 -28.18
C THR A 598 58.49 31.13 -29.41
N SER A 599 57.90 31.21 -30.61
CA SER A 599 58.61 31.11 -31.89
C SER A 599 58.67 32.50 -32.52
N ASN A 600 59.88 32.95 -32.89
CA ASN A 600 60.12 34.23 -33.56
C ASN A 600 59.67 34.15 -35.02
N VAL A 601 58.54 34.78 -35.34
CA VAL A 601 58.11 35.00 -36.73
C VAL A 601 57.93 36.52 -36.91
N PRO A 602 58.50 37.15 -37.96
CA PRO A 602 58.41 38.59 -38.15
C PRO A 602 56.94 39.02 -38.32
N GLN A 603 56.53 40.03 -37.55
CA GLN A 603 55.16 40.53 -37.59
C GLN A 603 54.93 41.39 -38.83
N PRO A 604 53.93 41.07 -39.68
CA PRO A 604 53.63 41.87 -40.86
C PRO A 604 53.07 43.24 -40.46
N GLN A 605 53.78 44.31 -40.83
CA GLN A 605 53.33 45.69 -40.64
C GLN A 605 52.85 46.24 -41.98
N VAL A 606 51.55 46.48 -42.09
CA VAL A 606 50.93 47.09 -43.26
C VAL A 606 50.38 48.44 -42.85
N TYR A 607 50.82 49.49 -43.53
CA TYR A 607 50.30 50.84 -43.32
C TYR A 607 49.20 51.14 -44.33
N LEU A 608 48.05 51.55 -43.80
CA LEU A 608 46.85 51.90 -44.56
C LEU A 608 46.56 53.38 -44.36
N ALA A 609 46.54 54.15 -45.45
CA ALA A 609 46.26 55.58 -45.43
C ALA A 609 45.05 55.93 -46.33
N GLY A 610 44.39 57.05 -46.02
CA GLY A 610 43.23 57.54 -46.78
C GLY A 610 41.87 57.02 -46.32
N LEU A 611 41.80 56.30 -45.20
CA LEU A 611 40.55 55.74 -44.64
C LEU A 611 39.76 56.71 -43.73
N ARG A 612 40.34 57.85 -43.34
CA ARG A 612 39.62 58.93 -42.63
C ARG A 612 39.37 60.05 -43.63
N GLY A 613 38.17 60.06 -44.21
CA GLY A 613 37.78 60.97 -45.29
C GLY A 613 38.06 62.44 -44.97
N GLY A 614 38.83 63.10 -45.83
CA GLY A 614 38.97 64.55 -45.90
C GLY A 614 37.99 65.16 -46.91
N GLU A 615 37.97 66.50 -47.00
CA GLU A 615 36.91 67.34 -47.60
C GLU A 615 36.57 67.13 -49.10
N THR A 616 37.14 66.12 -49.77
CA THR A 616 36.79 65.78 -51.17
C THR A 616 35.96 64.50 -51.26
N LYS A 617 34.93 64.51 -52.11
CA LYS A 617 33.82 63.52 -52.18
C LYS A 617 34.20 62.06 -52.53
N THR A 618 35.43 61.74 -52.88
CA THR A 618 35.87 60.36 -53.19
C THR A 618 37.17 60.01 -52.46
N THR A 619 37.12 59.00 -51.58
CA THR A 619 38.28 58.48 -50.83
C THR A 619 39.07 57.47 -51.66
N HIS A 620 40.36 57.73 -51.91
CA HIS A 620 41.28 56.78 -52.50
C HIS A 620 42.10 56.06 -51.41
N PHE A 621 42.03 54.73 -51.40
CA PHE A 621 42.74 53.88 -50.44
C PHE A 621 44.12 53.50 -50.96
N ILE A 622 45.16 53.73 -50.15
CA ILE A 622 46.52 53.32 -50.45
C ILE A 622 47.00 52.34 -49.37
N LYS A 623 47.39 51.14 -49.80
CA LYS A 623 47.96 50.08 -48.96
C LYS A 623 49.43 49.90 -49.28
N THR A 624 50.29 50.10 -48.29
CA THR A 624 51.74 49.92 -48.44
C THR A 624 52.23 48.90 -47.41
N ASN A 625 53.00 47.91 -47.86
CA ASN A 625 53.57 46.89 -46.99
C ASN A 625 54.96 47.34 -46.51
N LEU A 626 55.15 47.41 -45.19
CA LEU A 626 56.38 47.85 -44.53
C LEU A 626 57.03 46.73 -43.71
N THR A 627 56.66 45.48 -43.96
CA THR A 627 57.18 44.33 -43.20
C THR A 627 58.68 44.18 -43.44
N ARG A 628 59.47 44.24 -42.36
CA ARG A 628 60.93 44.00 -42.42
C ARG A 628 61.23 42.50 -42.45
N PRO A 629 62.20 42.05 -43.27
CA PRO A 629 62.66 40.66 -43.26
C PRO A 629 63.38 40.32 -41.94
N ALA A 630 63.37 39.05 -41.54
CA ALA A 630 63.82 38.60 -40.21
C ALA A 630 65.35 38.61 -39.98
N ASP A 631 66.14 39.00 -40.99
CA ASP A 631 67.61 39.03 -40.95
C ASP A 631 68.18 40.47 -40.85
N GLU A 632 67.34 41.47 -40.53
CA GLU A 632 67.72 42.80 -40.01
C GLU A 632 67.47 42.88 -38.50
#